data_AF-X0T2Y1-F1
#
_entry.id   AF-X0T2Y1-F1
#
_cell.length_a   1.000
_cell.length_b   1.000
_cell.length_c   1.000
_cell.angle_alpha   90.00
_cell.angle_beta   90.00
_cell.angle_gamma   90.00
#
_symmetry.space_group_name_H-M   'P 1'
#
loop_
_entity.id
_entity.type
_entity.pdbx_description
1 polymer ?
#
loop_
_entity_poly.entity_id
_entity_poly.type
_entity_poly.pdbx_seq_one_letter_code
_entity_poly.pdbx_strand_id
1 'polypeptide(L)' 'MSVKLIATWVIGAIFLLFGIWIVNNLELTIGVSEFSYAFAMFIALLFLLLAGLCWISVAVGTRHKF' A
#
# COMPACT_ATOMS: atom_id res chain seq x y z
N MET A 1 14.16 -5.44 -17.74
CA MET A 1 13.14 -4.65 -17.03
C MET A 1 13.64 -3.21 -16.91
N SER A 2 12.84 -2.20 -17.29
CA SER A 2 13.30 -0.80 -17.27
C SER A 2 13.44 -0.26 -15.84
N VAL A 3 14.35 0.68 -15.60
CA VAL A 3 14.52 1.37 -14.30
C VAL A 3 13.20 1.91 -13.76
N LYS A 4 12.34 2.45 -14.63
CA LYS A 4 11.00 2.95 -14.25
C LYS A 4 10.12 1.84 -13.67
N LEU A 5 10.13 0.66 -14.27
CA LEU A 5 9.36 -0.52 -13.83
C LEU A 5 9.86 -1.01 -12.46
N ILE A 6 11.18 -1.03 -12.26
CA ILE A 6 11.79 -1.41 -10.97
C ILE A 6 11.40 -0.39 -9.90
N ALA A 7 11.51 0.90 -10.19
CA ALA A 7 11.10 1.95 -9.26
C ALA A 7 9.62 1.84 -8.86
N THR A 8 8.71 1.64 -9.82
CA THR A 8 7.28 1.42 -9.54
C THR A 8 7.05 0.18 -8.67
N TRP A 9 7.80 -0.89 -8.89
CA TRP A 9 7.69 -2.10 -8.07
C TRP A 9 8.14 -1.86 -6.61
N VAL A 10 9.26 -1.16 -6.42
CA VAL A 10 9.78 -0.79 -5.10
C VAL A 10 8.82 0.16 -4.37
N ILE A 11 8.27 1.15 -5.08
CA ILE A 11 7.25 2.05 -4.51
C ILE A 11 6.02 1.26 -4.02
N GLY A 12 5.57 0.26 -4.80
CA GLY A 12 4.50 -0.64 -4.37
C GLY A 12 4.82 -1.39 -3.07
N ALA A 13 6.05 -1.88 -2.92
CA ALA A 13 6.50 -2.53 -1.69
C ALA A 13 6.54 -1.56 -0.49
N ILE A 14 6.92 -0.30 -0.70
CA ILE A 14 6.90 0.73 0.35
C ILE A 14 5.47 1.02 0.79
N PHE A 15 4.52 1.15 -0.14
CA PHE A 15 3.10 1.30 0.21
C PHE A 15 2.56 0.10 0.98
N LEU A 16 2.91 -1.12 0.57
CA LEU A 16 2.53 -2.33 1.29
C LEU A 16 3.06 -2.31 2.73
N LEU A 17 4.33 -1.94 2.92
CA LEU A 17 4.95 -1.84 4.23
C LEU A 17 4.20 -0.85 5.13
N PHE A 18 3.88 0.35 4.63
CA PHE A 18 3.13 1.32 5.42
C PHE A 18 1.71 0.84 5.76
N GLY A 19 1.01 0.23 4.82
CA GLY A 19 -0.32 -0.34 5.07
C GLY A 19 -0.29 -1.40 6.17
N ILE A 20 0.65 -2.36 6.09
CA ILE A 20 0.81 -3.41 7.10
C ILE A 20 1.26 -2.83 8.45
N TRP A 21 2.15 -1.85 8.46
CA TRP A 21 2.60 -1.21 9.68
C TRP A 21 1.46 -0.51 10.42
N ILE A 22 0.60 0.23 9.70
CA ILE A 22 -0.59 0.85 10.29
C ILE A 22 -1.52 -0.21 10.89
N VAL A 23 -1.82 -1.29 10.15
CA VAL A 23 -2.70 -2.38 10.64
C VAL A 23 -2.13 -3.05 11.89
N ASN A 24 -0.81 -3.30 11.94
CA ASN A 24 -0.18 -3.93 13.10
C ASN A 24 -0.16 -3.04 14.35
N ASN A 25 -0.27 -1.72 14.20
CA ASN A 25 -0.32 -0.79 15.33
C ASN A 25 -1.76 -0.32 15.62
N LEU A 26 -2.77 -0.91 14.95
CA LEU A 26 -4.16 -0.51 15.09
C LEU A 26 -4.76 -1.17 16.33
N GLU A 27 -4.80 -0.44 17.45
CA GLU A 27 -5.39 -0.90 18.70
C GLU A 27 -6.46 0.06 19.21
N LEU A 28 -7.64 -0.48 19.55
CA LEU A 28 -8.70 0.25 20.24
C LEU A 28 -8.38 0.33 21.74
N THR A 29 -7.56 1.32 22.10
CA THR A 29 -7.18 1.59 23.48
C THR A 29 -7.97 2.75 24.09
N ILE A 30 -7.87 2.91 25.41
CA ILE A 30 -8.55 3.98 26.14
C ILE A 30 -8.05 5.34 25.63
N GLY A 31 -8.96 6.16 25.11
CA GLY A 31 -8.65 7.49 24.56
C GLY A 31 -8.60 7.56 23.03
N VAL A 32 -8.71 6.42 22.33
CA VAL A 32 -8.85 6.41 20.86
C VAL A 32 -10.34 6.50 20.52
N SER A 33 -10.72 7.51 19.73
CA SER A 33 -12.09 7.59 19.21
C SER A 33 -12.31 6.57 18.10
N GLU A 34 -13.53 6.03 18.01
CA GLU A 34 -13.93 5.11 16.94
C GLU A 34 -13.70 5.72 15.55
N PHE A 35 -13.94 7.03 15.42
CA PHE A 35 -13.70 7.77 14.18
C PHE A 35 -12.22 7.75 13.77
N SER A 36 -11.31 8.04 14.70
CA SER A 36 -9.86 8.02 14.41
C SER A 36 -9.38 6.61 14.07
N TYR A 37 -9.91 5.59 14.73
CA TYR A 37 -9.60 4.19 14.44
C TYR A 37 -10.08 3.80 13.02
N ALA A 38 -11.33 4.10 12.69
CA ALA A 38 -11.90 3.83 11.37
C ALA A 38 -11.15 4.61 10.26
N PHE A 39 -10.76 5.86 10.53
CA PHE A 39 -9.99 6.66 9.60
C PHE A 39 -8.59 6.09 9.35
N ALA A 40 -7.87 5.65 10.39
CA ALA A 40 -6.57 4.99 10.24
C ALA A 40 -6.68 3.67 9.48
N MET A 41 -7.74 2.89 9.73
CA MET A 41 -8.03 1.67 8.96
C MET A 41 -8.27 1.97 7.48
N PHE A 42 -9.01 3.04 7.16
CA PHE A 42 -9.23 3.47 5.78
C PHE A 42 -7.92 3.88 5.09
N ILE A 43 -7.04 4.60 5.77
CA ILE A 43 -5.71 4.94 5.25
C ILE A 43 -4.88 3.68 4.97
N ALA A 44 -4.89 2.69 5.88
CA ALA A 44 -4.19 1.44 5.65
C ALA A 44 -4.70 0.71 4.40
N LEU A 45 -6.02 0.68 4.20
CA LEU A 45 -6.63 0.12 3.00
C LEU A 45 -6.17 0.84 1.72
N LEU A 46 -6.11 2.17 1.74
CA LEU A 46 -5.61 2.94 0.60
C LEU A 46 -4.17 2.56 0.25
N PHE A 47 -3.29 2.39 1.24
CA PHE A 47 -1.92 1.94 1.00
C PHE A 47 -1.85 0.55 0.37
N LEU A 48 -2.68 -0.40 0.83
CA LEU A 48 -2.77 -1.74 0.25
C LEU A 48 -3.25 -1.70 -1.21
N LEU A 49 -4.25 -0.87 -1.51
CA LEU A 49 -4.77 -0.69 -2.87
C LEU A 49 -3.72 -0.06 -3.80
N LEU A 50 -3.00 0.98 -3.32
CA LEU A 50 -1.92 1.62 -4.08
C LEU A 50 -0.77 0.65 -4.37
N ALA A 51 -0.39 -0.17 -3.39
CA ALA A 51 0.60 -1.23 -3.59
C ALA A 51 0.16 -2.21 -4.70
N GLY A 52 -1.08 -2.67 -4.65
CA GLY A 52 -1.66 -3.52 -5.70
C GLY A 52 -1.66 -2.86 -7.07
N LEU A 53 -2.07 -1.60 -7.17
CA LEU A 53 -2.06 -0.82 -8.41
C LEU A 53 -0.65 -0.67 -9.00
N CYS A 54 0.37 -0.43 -8.17
CA CYS A 54 1.76 -0.38 -8.61
C CYS A 54 2.19 -1.70 -9.26
N TRP A 55 1.87 -2.84 -8.64
CA TRP A 55 2.28 -4.14 -9.17
C TRP A 55 1.46 -4.60 -10.37
N ILE A 56 0.16 -4.25 -10.45
CA ILE A 56 -0.64 -4.43 -11.66
C ILE A 56 -0.02 -3.63 -12.82
N SER A 57 0.36 -2.38 -12.56
CA SER A 57 1.02 -1.52 -13.55
C SER A 57 2.34 -2.12 -14.04
N VAL A 58 3.11 -2.73 -13.13
CA VAL A 58 4.36 -3.44 -13.45
C VAL A 58 4.08 -4.66 -14.32
N ALA A 59 3.10 -5.49 -13.97
CA ALA A 59 2.73 -6.70 -14.72
C ALA A 59 2.23 -6.37 -16.14
N VAL A 60 1.43 -5.31 -16.28
CA VAL A 60 0.99 -4.83 -17.60
C VAL A 60 2.18 -4.28 -18.39
N GLY A 61 3.03 -3.48 -17.76
CA GLY A 61 4.21 -2.89 -18.40
C GLY A 61 5.28 -3.90 -18.83
N THR A 62 5.42 -5.02 -18.13
CA THR A 62 6.28 -6.13 -18.58
C THR A 62 5.65 -6.87 -19.76
N ARG A 63 4.35 -7.17 -19.73
CA ARG A 63 3.65 -7.85 -20.83
C ARG A 63 3.73 -7.10 -22.16
N HIS A 64 3.66 -5.77 -22.15
CA HIS A 64 3.70 -4.98 -23.40
C HIS A 64 5.12 -4.76 -23.96
N LYS A 65 6.18 -5.08 -23.19
CA LYS A 65 7.58 -4.92 -23.62
C LYS A 65 8.25 -6.24 -24.02
N PHE A 66 7.60 -7.36 -23.79
CA PHE A 66 7.98 -8.69 -24.27
C PHE A 66 6.98 -9.12 -25.35
#